data_AF-A0A1D1V865-F1
#
_entry.id   AF-A0A1D1V865-F1
#
_cell.length_a   1.000
_cell.length_b   1.000
_cell.length_c   1.000
_cell.angle_alpha   90.00
_cell.angle_beta   90.00
_cell.angle_gamma   90.00
#
_symmetry.space_group_name_H-M   'P 1'
#
loop_
_entity.id
_entity.type
_entity.pdbx_description
1 polymer ?
#
loop_
_entity_poly.entity_id
_entity_poly.type
_entity_poly.pdbx_seq_one_letter_code
_entity_poly.pdbx_strand_id
1 'polypeptide(L)'
;MVFRAYRSLLLQSPLIPGQNDDTKRFLADLKERALKDTPPECNRTTFTGQVLSQIMNSKSSAAVERLQTLGSSPLVEYFRNRSFQTPAGTVYFDQTGARRSPMSISQYDPMTRQLTVIWTASPLKFGMEQVHEPMWLLGHAPPNAPPCGFNGELCQEQSSGTMVRIGSSVAAAVILLIGAATALEWRRYHCSTKAPAWKATCTWHRRSPPLV
;
A
#
# COMPACT_ATOMS: atom_id res chain seq x y z
N MET A 1 8.99 -19.28 -13.37
CA MET A 1 8.87 -18.22 -12.34
C MET A 1 7.58 -17.39 -12.43
N VAL A 2 6.98 -17.19 -13.62
CA VAL A 2 5.84 -16.27 -13.83
C VAL A 2 4.57 -16.60 -13.03
N PHE A 3 4.28 -17.89 -12.76
CA PHE A 3 3.05 -18.28 -12.04
C PHE A 3 3.02 -17.97 -10.54
N ARG A 4 4.17 -17.67 -9.90
CA ARG A 4 4.18 -17.36 -8.45
C ARG A 4 3.62 -15.98 -8.12
N ALA A 5 3.76 -15.02 -9.03
CA ALA A 5 3.33 -13.63 -8.80
C ALA A 5 1.80 -13.48 -8.71
N TYR A 6 1.04 -14.33 -9.42
CA TYR A 6 -0.42 -14.23 -9.47
C TYR A 6 -1.12 -14.77 -8.22
N ARG A 7 -0.46 -15.58 -7.38
CA ARG A 7 -1.08 -16.12 -6.16
C ARG A 7 -1.36 -15.06 -5.10
N SER A 8 -0.58 -13.99 -5.07
CA SER A 8 -0.76 -12.85 -4.16
C SER A 8 -1.63 -11.73 -4.74
N LEU A 9 -2.06 -11.86 -6.00
CA LEU A 9 -2.86 -10.83 -6.65
C LEU A 9 -4.34 -11.02 -6.31
N LEU A 10 -4.93 -9.99 -5.71
CA LEU A 10 -6.37 -9.87 -5.52
C LEU A 10 -6.91 -8.86 -6.54
N LEU A 11 -7.88 -9.28 -7.33
CA LEU A 11 -8.54 -8.42 -8.32
C LEU A 11 -9.88 -7.96 -7.78
N GLN A 12 -10.01 -6.67 -7.51
CA GLN A 12 -11.28 -6.05 -7.21
C GLN A 12 -11.99 -5.66 -8.50
N SER A 13 -13.24 -6.07 -8.64
CA SER A 13 -14.07 -5.73 -9.81
C SER A 13 -15.53 -5.52 -9.41
N PRO A 14 -16.32 -4.77 -10.19
CA PRO A 14 -17.76 -4.76 -10.03
C PRO A 14 -18.28 -6.20 -10.08
N LEU A 15 -19.17 -6.57 -9.16
CA LEU A 15 -19.79 -7.89 -9.21
C LEU A 15 -20.63 -7.92 -10.49
N ILE A 16 -20.27 -8.81 -11.41
CA ILE A 16 -21.08 -9.03 -12.61
C ILE A 16 -22.38 -9.67 -12.11
N PRO A 17 -23.53 -9.02 -12.27
CA PRO A 17 -24.79 -9.57 -11.80
C PRO A 17 -25.03 -10.93 -12.46
N GLY A 18 -25.75 -11.80 -11.74
CA GLY A 18 -26.10 -13.13 -12.23
C GLY A 18 -26.58 -13.08 -13.67
N GLN A 19 -26.10 -14.05 -14.46
CA GLN A 19 -26.25 -14.18 -15.92
C GLN A 19 -27.72 -14.46 -16.34
N ASN A 20 -28.68 -13.69 -15.84
CA ASN A 20 -30.05 -13.76 -16.29
C ASN A 20 -30.12 -13.38 -17.78
N ASP A 21 -31.12 -13.90 -18.47
CA ASP A 21 -31.23 -13.75 -19.92
C ASP A 21 -31.39 -12.28 -20.34
N ASP A 22 -31.98 -11.45 -19.48
CA ASP A 22 -32.16 -10.02 -19.71
C ASP A 22 -30.83 -9.26 -19.67
N THR A 23 -29.96 -9.52 -18.69
CA THR A 23 -28.61 -8.94 -18.62
C THR A 23 -27.77 -9.41 -19.81
N LYS A 24 -27.85 -10.68 -20.20
CA LYS A 24 -27.14 -11.18 -21.39
C LYS A 24 -27.57 -10.46 -22.66
N ARG A 25 -28.89 -10.33 -22.88
CA ARG A 25 -29.45 -9.62 -24.04
C ARG A 25 -29.05 -8.15 -24.03
N PHE A 26 -29.14 -7.50 -22.87
CA PHE A 26 -28.73 -6.11 -22.72
C PHE A 26 -27.25 -5.89 -23.02
N LEU A 27 -26.37 -6.75 -22.51
CA LEU A 27 -24.94 -6.69 -22.80
C LEU A 27 -24.62 -6.97 -24.27
N ALA A 28 -25.36 -7.88 -24.92
CA ALA A 28 -25.22 -8.15 -26.34
C ALA A 28 -25.62 -6.94 -27.20
N ASP A 29 -26.77 -6.32 -26.92
CA ASP A 29 -27.23 -5.10 -27.61
C ASP A 29 -26.24 -3.93 -27.41
N LEU A 30 -25.74 -3.75 -26.18
CA LEU A 30 -24.70 -2.75 -25.91
C LEU A 30 -23.42 -3.00 -26.71
N LYS A 31 -22.98 -4.26 -26.79
CA LYS A 31 -21.78 -4.62 -27.57
C LYS A 31 -21.98 -4.35 -29.06
N GLU A 32 -23.14 -4.69 -29.60
CA GLU A 32 -23.49 -4.44 -31.00
C GLU A 32 -23.50 -2.94 -31.34
N ARG A 33 -24.12 -2.12 -30.47
CA ARG A 33 -24.13 -0.66 -30.63
C ARG A 33 -22.74 -0.05 -30.47
N ALA A 34 -21.98 -0.48 -29.47
CA ALA A 34 -20.62 0.01 -29.24
C ALA A 34 -19.71 -0.26 -30.45
N LEU A 35 -19.83 -1.43 -31.08
CA LEU A 35 -19.09 -1.78 -32.29
C LEU A 35 -19.49 -0.93 -33.51
N LYS A 36 -20.71 -0.40 -33.51
CA LYS A 36 -21.25 0.39 -34.62
C LYS A 36 -20.93 1.89 -34.50
N ASP A 37 -20.81 2.42 -33.27
CA ASP A 37 -20.87 3.87 -33.02
C ASP A 37 -19.77 4.50 -32.12
N THR A 38 -18.67 3.84 -31.72
CA THR A 38 -17.75 4.50 -30.74
C THR A 38 -16.52 5.23 -31.33
N PRO A 39 -16.39 6.56 -31.09
CA PRO A 39 -15.18 7.17 -30.54
C PRO A 39 -14.95 6.66 -29.09
N PRO A 40 -13.70 6.55 -28.62
CA PRO A 40 -13.32 5.78 -27.43
C PRO A 40 -13.70 6.37 -26.05
N GLU A 41 -14.49 7.44 -25.96
CA GLU A 41 -14.69 8.18 -24.71
C GLU A 41 -16.18 8.35 -24.34
N CYS A 42 -16.81 7.36 -23.69
CA CYS A 42 -17.84 7.50 -22.63
C CYS A 42 -18.74 6.25 -22.51
N ASN A 43 -18.31 5.26 -21.73
CA ASN A 43 -19.17 4.12 -21.36
C ASN A 43 -20.04 4.36 -20.11
N ARG A 44 -20.14 5.62 -19.62
CA ARG A 44 -20.75 5.96 -18.31
C ARG A 44 -22.18 6.49 -18.36
N THR A 45 -22.68 6.92 -19.53
CA THR A 45 -23.94 7.68 -19.65
C THR A 45 -25.20 6.80 -19.76
N THR A 46 -25.09 5.55 -20.20
CA THR A 46 -26.24 4.70 -20.51
C THR A 46 -27.05 4.27 -19.27
N PHE A 47 -26.38 4.08 -18.14
CA PHE A 47 -27.03 3.64 -16.90
C PHE A 47 -27.95 4.70 -16.28
N THR A 48 -27.55 5.97 -16.33
CA THR A 48 -28.32 7.08 -15.75
C THR A 48 -29.66 7.25 -16.48
N GLY A 49 -29.66 7.09 -17.81
CA GLY A 49 -30.87 7.16 -18.63
C GLY A 49 -31.86 6.03 -18.34
N GLN A 50 -31.38 4.82 -18.05
CA GLN A 50 -32.25 3.67 -17.78
C GLN A 50 -32.97 3.78 -16.43
N VAL A 51 -32.27 4.16 -15.37
CA VAL A 51 -32.90 4.37 -14.05
C VAL A 51 -33.97 5.46 -14.15
N LEU A 52 -33.68 6.56 -14.87
CA LEU A 52 -34.65 7.61 -15.12
C LEU A 52 -35.86 7.09 -15.93
N SER A 53 -35.63 6.29 -16.98
CA SER A 53 -36.68 5.72 -17.82
C SER A 53 -37.60 4.76 -17.07
N GLN A 54 -37.08 3.97 -16.14
CA GLN A 54 -37.90 3.06 -15.33
C GLN A 54 -38.82 3.80 -14.39
N ILE A 55 -38.36 4.93 -13.85
CA ILE A 55 -39.20 5.78 -13.01
C ILE A 55 -40.30 6.42 -13.85
N MET A 56 -39.96 6.89 -15.06
CA MET A 56 -40.94 7.43 -16.02
C MET A 56 -41.95 6.37 -16.51
N ASN A 57 -41.56 5.10 -16.57
CA ASN A 57 -42.39 3.99 -17.04
C ASN A 57 -43.14 3.25 -15.91
N SER A 58 -42.73 3.44 -14.66
CA SER A 58 -43.51 2.94 -13.52
C SER A 58 -44.86 3.66 -13.53
N LYS A 59 -45.95 2.89 -13.63
CA LYS A 59 -47.33 3.35 -13.90
C LYS A 59 -47.94 4.32 -12.86
N SER A 60 -47.14 4.95 -12.00
CA SER A 60 -47.59 6.06 -11.18
C SER A 60 -47.43 7.36 -11.96
N SER A 61 -48.49 7.78 -12.64
CA SER A 61 -48.65 9.15 -13.14
C SER A 61 -48.27 10.18 -12.07
N ALA A 62 -48.59 9.89 -10.80
CA ALA A 62 -48.22 10.70 -9.65
C ALA A 62 -46.71 10.82 -9.37
N ALA A 63 -45.87 9.82 -9.69
CA ALA A 63 -44.41 9.97 -9.53
C ALA A 63 -43.83 10.80 -10.66
N VAL A 64 -44.27 10.59 -11.91
CA VAL A 64 -43.81 11.37 -13.06
C VAL A 64 -44.22 12.84 -12.92
N GLU A 65 -45.47 13.10 -12.52
CA GLU A 65 -46.00 14.43 -12.25
C GLU A 65 -45.27 15.11 -11.07
N ARG A 66 -44.94 14.34 -10.01
CA ARG A 66 -44.06 14.84 -8.93
C ARG A 66 -42.67 15.18 -9.46
N LEU A 67 -42.03 14.34 -10.28
CA LEU A 67 -40.68 14.63 -10.78
C LEU A 67 -40.63 15.80 -11.76
N GLN A 68 -41.72 16.06 -12.48
CA GLN A 68 -41.87 17.23 -13.36
C GLN A 68 -42.08 18.54 -12.58
N THR A 69 -42.69 18.46 -11.39
CA THR A 69 -42.99 19.63 -10.53
C THR A 69 -41.91 19.89 -9.47
N LEU A 70 -41.10 18.88 -9.14
CA LEU A 70 -40.03 18.97 -8.15
C LEU A 70 -38.76 19.57 -8.79
N GLY A 71 -38.22 20.62 -8.18
CA GLY A 71 -36.88 21.11 -8.49
C GLY A 71 -35.80 20.07 -8.19
N SER A 72 -34.54 20.38 -8.50
CA SER A 72 -33.41 19.44 -8.41
C SER A 72 -33.19 18.81 -7.02
N SER A 73 -33.48 19.54 -5.94
CA SER A 73 -33.28 19.08 -4.56
C SER A 73 -34.26 17.95 -4.15
N PRO A 74 -35.59 18.12 -4.26
CA PRO A 74 -36.54 17.05 -3.96
C PRO A 74 -36.45 15.83 -4.90
N LEU A 75 -35.93 16.01 -6.12
CA LEU A 75 -35.61 14.91 -7.02
C LEU A 75 -34.55 13.99 -6.41
N VAL A 76 -33.44 14.54 -5.90
CA VAL A 76 -32.37 13.75 -5.24
C VAL A 76 -32.90 13.02 -4.01
N GLU A 77 -33.78 13.66 -3.24
CA GLU A 77 -34.42 13.05 -2.08
C GLU A 77 -35.27 11.82 -2.46
N TYR A 78 -35.92 11.84 -3.63
CA TYR A 78 -36.68 10.70 -4.12
C TYR A 78 -35.80 9.46 -4.38
N PHE A 79 -34.55 9.65 -4.79
CA PHE A 79 -33.63 8.53 -5.06
C PHE A 79 -32.97 7.96 -3.81
N ARG A 80 -32.87 8.74 -2.73
CA ARG A 80 -32.16 8.34 -1.50
C ARG A 80 -32.79 7.12 -0.85
N ASN A 81 -31.92 6.25 -0.33
CA ASN A 81 -32.28 5.03 0.39
C ASN A 81 -33.28 4.13 -0.36
N ARG A 82 -33.12 4.00 -1.68
CA ARG A 82 -34.01 3.20 -2.54
C ARG A 82 -33.26 2.32 -3.52
N SER A 83 -33.90 1.20 -3.87
CA SER A 83 -33.42 0.27 -4.88
C SER A 83 -34.29 0.34 -6.13
N PHE A 84 -33.65 0.21 -7.30
CA PHE A 84 -34.28 0.21 -8.61
C PHE A 84 -33.88 -1.06 -9.37
N GLN A 85 -34.82 -1.71 -10.04
CA GLN A 85 -34.57 -2.98 -10.73
C GLN A 85 -34.28 -2.75 -12.21
N THR A 86 -33.01 -2.66 -12.61
CA THR A 86 -32.62 -2.44 -14.01
C THR A 86 -32.38 -3.77 -14.76
N PRO A 87 -32.40 -3.78 -16.10
CA PRO A 87 -32.01 -4.97 -16.89
C PRO A 87 -30.59 -5.45 -16.59
N ALA A 88 -29.72 -4.55 -16.11
CA ALA A 88 -28.36 -4.84 -15.68
C ALA A 88 -28.26 -5.16 -14.17
N GLY A 89 -29.38 -5.40 -13.49
CA GLY A 89 -29.46 -5.76 -12.08
C GLY A 89 -29.98 -4.65 -11.17
N THR A 90 -30.01 -4.93 -9.86
CA THR A 90 -30.51 -4.00 -8.85
C THR A 90 -29.50 -2.88 -8.60
N VAL A 91 -29.96 -1.64 -8.63
CA VAL A 91 -29.19 -0.43 -8.31
C VAL A 91 -29.73 0.15 -7.01
N TYR A 92 -28.90 0.26 -5.98
CA TYR A 92 -29.27 0.87 -4.70
C TYR A 92 -28.56 2.21 -4.52
N PHE A 93 -29.32 3.21 -4.08
CA PHE A 93 -28.81 4.50 -3.64
C PHE A 93 -28.96 4.60 -2.12
N ASP A 94 -27.88 4.99 -1.44
CA ASP A 94 -27.89 5.10 0.00
C ASP A 94 -28.52 6.42 0.49
N GLN A 95 -28.45 6.65 1.81
CA GLN A 95 -29.02 7.83 2.47
C GLN A 95 -28.41 9.15 1.96
N THR A 96 -27.19 9.14 1.45
CA THR A 96 -26.55 10.35 0.89
C THR A 96 -27.01 10.62 -0.55
N GLY A 97 -27.59 9.61 -1.21
CA GLY A 97 -27.93 9.63 -2.63
C GLY A 97 -26.79 9.10 -3.51
N ALA A 98 -25.77 8.49 -2.91
CA ALA A 98 -24.70 7.83 -3.64
C ALA A 98 -25.12 6.40 -4.03
N ARG A 99 -24.79 6.00 -5.26
CA ARG A 99 -25.00 4.62 -5.72
C ARG A 99 -24.03 3.69 -5.01
N ARG A 100 -24.53 2.66 -4.33
CA ARG A 100 -23.73 1.52 -3.90
C ARG A 100 -23.74 0.45 -4.97
N SER A 101 -22.57 0.18 -5.53
CA SER A 101 -22.40 -0.86 -6.54
C SER A 101 -21.99 -2.17 -5.87
N PRO A 102 -22.54 -3.31 -6.28
CA PRO A 102 -22.06 -4.60 -5.82
C PRO A 102 -20.61 -4.78 -6.30
N MET A 103 -19.76 -5.35 -5.45
CA MET A 103 -18.34 -5.55 -5.74
C MET A 103 -17.93 -6.98 -5.45
N SER A 104 -16.87 -7.44 -6.10
CA SER A 104 -16.27 -8.74 -5.85
C SER A 104 -14.76 -8.60 -5.77
N ILE A 105 -14.14 -9.45 -4.94
CA ILE A 105 -12.71 -9.67 -4.94
C ILE A 105 -12.49 -11.10 -5.42
N SER A 106 -11.68 -11.22 -6.45
CA SER A 106 -11.31 -12.49 -7.05
C SER A 106 -9.83 -12.76 -6.86
N GLN A 107 -9.48 -14.04 -6.75
CA GLN A 107 -8.10 -14.50 -6.66
C GLN A 107 -7.86 -15.59 -7.70
N TYR A 108 -6.63 -15.65 -8.22
CA TYR A 108 -6.25 -16.70 -9.16
C TYR A 108 -6.10 -18.04 -8.44
N ASP A 109 -6.87 -19.03 -8.87
CA ASP A 109 -6.77 -20.41 -8.42
C ASP A 109 -5.79 -21.19 -9.31
N PRO A 110 -4.68 -21.70 -8.75
CA PRO A 110 -3.69 -22.45 -9.52
C PRO A 110 -4.17 -23.83 -9.97
N MET A 111 -5.17 -24.41 -9.29
CA MET A 111 -5.70 -25.74 -9.60
C MET A 111 -6.63 -25.67 -10.80
N THR A 112 -7.61 -24.76 -10.76
CA THR A 112 -8.56 -24.55 -11.87
C THR A 112 -8.01 -23.65 -12.98
N ARG A 113 -6.91 -22.93 -12.71
CA ARG A 113 -6.29 -21.91 -13.59
C ARG A 113 -7.23 -20.76 -13.93
N GLN A 114 -8.17 -20.44 -13.05
CA GLN A 114 -9.18 -19.40 -13.26
C GLN A 114 -9.17 -18.38 -12.11
N LEU A 115 -9.70 -17.18 -12.36
CA LEU A 115 -10.01 -16.22 -11.31
C LEU A 115 -11.32 -16.63 -10.65
N THR A 116 -11.27 -16.94 -9.36
CA THR A 116 -12.43 -17.33 -8.56
C THR A 116 -12.79 -16.21 -7.60
N VAL A 117 -14.09 -15.94 -7.44
CA VAL A 117 -14.57 -14.93 -6.50
C VAL A 117 -14.45 -15.46 -5.07
N ILE A 118 -13.68 -14.77 -4.25
CA ILE A 118 -13.43 -15.14 -2.84
C ILE A 118 -14.22 -14.27 -1.85
N TRP A 119 -14.51 -13.02 -2.22
CA TRP A 119 -15.39 -12.14 -1.44
C TRP A 119 -16.37 -11.37 -2.33
N THR A 120 -17.53 -11.04 -1.79
CA THR A 120 -18.55 -10.21 -2.43
C THR A 120 -19.11 -9.16 -1.48
N ALA A 121 -19.27 -7.92 -1.96
CA ALA A 121 -20.05 -6.89 -1.27
C ALA A 121 -21.42 -6.74 -1.93
N SER A 122 -22.46 -6.93 -1.12
CA SER A 122 -23.83 -6.58 -1.49
C SER A 122 -24.07 -5.09 -1.25
N PRO A 123 -24.82 -4.39 -2.11
CA PRO A 123 -25.09 -2.97 -1.92
C PRO A 123 -26.03 -2.69 -0.72
N LEU A 124 -26.77 -3.71 -0.27
CA LEU A 124 -27.74 -3.62 0.83
C LEU A 124 -27.14 -3.92 2.20
N LYS A 125 -26.03 -4.66 2.25
CA LYS A 125 -25.35 -5.02 3.50
C LYS A 125 -24.09 -4.19 3.65
N PHE A 126 -23.75 -3.83 4.88
CA PHE A 126 -22.45 -3.24 5.17
C PHE A 126 -21.42 -4.36 5.34
N GLY A 127 -20.35 -4.34 4.53
CA GLY A 127 -19.25 -5.29 4.60
C GLY A 127 -19.14 -6.24 3.39
N MET A 128 -18.09 -7.05 3.43
CA MET A 128 -17.81 -8.10 2.45
C MET A 128 -18.21 -9.44 3.04
N GLU A 129 -18.86 -10.27 2.24
CA GLU A 129 -19.20 -11.66 2.55
C GLU A 129 -18.16 -12.57 1.90
N GLN A 130 -17.62 -13.53 2.65
CA GLN A 130 -16.66 -14.50 2.14
C GLN A 130 -17.39 -15.65 1.45
N VAL A 131 -17.08 -15.85 0.17
CA VAL A 131 -17.66 -16.91 -0.65
C VAL A 131 -16.74 -18.12 -0.68
N HIS A 132 -15.43 -17.90 -0.80
CA HIS A 132 -14.40 -18.93 -0.78
C HIS A 132 -13.24 -18.50 0.11
N GLU A 133 -12.50 -19.47 0.64
CA GLU A 133 -11.31 -19.20 1.44
C GLU A 133 -10.16 -18.69 0.56
N PRO A 134 -9.51 -17.57 0.92
CA PRO A 134 -8.37 -17.05 0.18
C PRO A 134 -7.16 -17.99 0.29
N MET A 135 -6.45 -18.17 -0.81
CA MET A 135 -5.25 -18.99 -0.86
C MET A 135 -4.00 -18.14 -0.67
N TRP A 136 -3.40 -18.23 0.51
CA TRP A 136 -2.13 -17.57 0.80
C TRP A 136 -0.95 -18.52 0.71
N LEU A 137 0.22 -18.02 0.26
CA LEU A 137 1.42 -18.85 0.10
C LEU A 137 1.88 -19.54 1.39
N LEU A 138 1.66 -18.91 2.55
CA LEU A 138 2.02 -19.41 3.87
C LEU A 138 0.79 -19.80 4.71
N GLY A 139 -0.37 -19.99 4.08
CA GLY A 139 -1.64 -20.32 4.76
C GLY A 139 -2.32 -19.14 5.48
N HIS A 140 -1.64 -18.00 5.63
CA HIS A 140 -2.21 -16.78 6.21
C HIS A 140 -1.90 -15.55 5.36
N ALA A 141 -2.72 -14.51 5.50
CA ALA A 141 -2.47 -13.23 4.85
C ALA A 141 -1.11 -12.65 5.28
N PRO A 142 -0.37 -12.02 4.36
CA PRO A 142 0.85 -11.31 4.73
C PRO A 142 0.50 -10.16 5.68
N PRO A 143 1.41 -9.80 6.61
CA PRO A 143 1.20 -8.63 7.44
C PRO A 143 1.14 -7.36 6.58
N ASN A 144 0.37 -6.38 7.03
CA ASN A 144 0.22 -5.08 6.37
C ASN A 144 1.50 -4.22 6.40
N ALA A 145 2.42 -4.54 7.31
CA ALA A 145 3.74 -3.93 7.40
C ALA A 145 4.81 -5.02 7.62
N PRO A 146 6.04 -4.82 7.11
CA PRO A 146 7.15 -5.71 7.41
C PRO A 146 7.49 -5.68 8.92
N PRO A 147 8.02 -6.77 9.49
CA PRO A 147 8.33 -6.84 10.93
C PRO A 147 9.28 -5.75 11.44
N CYS A 148 10.20 -5.30 10.59
CA CYS A 148 11.18 -4.26 10.92
C CYS A 148 10.71 -2.83 10.61
N GLY A 149 9.45 -2.63 10.22
CA GLY A 149 9.01 -1.34 9.68
C GLY A 149 9.48 -1.15 8.24
N PHE A 150 8.84 -0.23 7.53
CA PHE A 150 9.12 -0.06 6.09
C PHE A 150 10.54 0.46 5.83
N ASN A 151 11.13 1.17 6.78
CA ASN A 151 12.48 1.73 6.70
C ASN A 151 13.45 1.05 7.68
N GLY A 152 13.09 -0.08 8.30
CA GLY A 152 13.93 -0.76 9.28
C GLY A 152 13.91 -0.13 10.68
N GLU A 153 13.03 0.84 10.94
CA GLU A 153 12.98 1.62 12.19
C GLU A 153 12.64 0.81 13.45
N LEU A 154 11.91 -0.31 13.30
CA LEU A 154 11.50 -1.15 14.44
C LEU A 154 12.58 -2.15 14.82
N CYS A 155 13.40 -2.55 13.87
CA CYS A 155 14.58 -3.37 14.11
C CYS A 155 15.75 -2.42 14.35
N GLN A 156 15.77 -1.75 15.52
CA GLN A 156 16.91 -0.94 15.95
C GLN A 156 18.20 -1.69 15.58
N GLU A 157 18.99 -1.11 14.67
CA GLU A 157 20.35 -1.56 14.47
C GLU A 157 21.01 -1.56 15.86
N GLN A 158 21.75 -2.62 16.17
CA GLN A 158 22.53 -2.77 17.39
C GLN A 158 23.69 -1.74 17.44
N SER A 159 23.38 -0.44 17.33
CA SER A 159 24.31 0.67 17.46
C SER A 159 24.94 0.73 18.86
N SER A 160 24.34 0.03 19.84
CA SER A 160 24.93 -0.18 21.16
C SER A 160 26.30 -0.87 21.07
N GLY A 161 26.49 -1.84 20.17
CA GLY A 161 27.78 -2.51 19.99
C GLY A 161 28.83 -1.61 19.33
N THR A 162 28.43 -0.83 18.32
CA THR A 162 29.33 0.07 17.58
C THR A 162 29.73 1.28 18.43
N MET A 163 28.81 1.84 19.21
CA MET A 163 29.06 2.98 20.09
C MET A 163 29.97 2.59 21.27
N VAL A 164 29.80 1.39 21.85
CA VAL A 164 30.70 0.86 22.88
C VAL A 164 32.10 0.57 22.31
N ARG A 165 32.19 0.01 21.11
CA ARG A 165 33.49 -0.23 20.44
C ARG A 165 34.24 1.07 20.17
N ILE A 166 33.57 2.08 19.60
CA ILE A 166 34.16 3.40 19.36
C ILE A 166 34.61 4.02 20.70
N GLY A 167 33.75 4.04 21.71
CA GLY A 167 34.07 4.56 23.04
C GLY A 167 35.29 3.90 23.68
N SER A 168 35.40 2.57 23.60
CA SER A 168 36.53 1.81 24.15
C SER A 168 37.86 2.11 23.45
N SER A 169 37.84 2.29 22.13
CA SER A 169 39.04 2.59 21.34
C SER A 169 39.62 3.97 21.66
N VAL A 170 38.74 4.97 21.83
CA VAL A 170 39.13 6.33 22.21
C VAL A 170 39.69 6.37 23.63
N ALA A 171 39.04 5.69 24.58
CA ALA A 171 39.52 5.61 25.97
C ALA A 171 40.91 4.96 26.05
N ALA A 172 41.13 3.86 25.32
CA ALA A 172 42.44 3.18 25.28
C ALA A 172 43.54 4.07 24.69
N ALA A 173 43.24 4.82 23.62
CA ALA A 173 44.19 5.75 23.02
C ALA A 173 44.59 6.88 23.98
N VAL A 174 43.64 7.44 24.73
CA VAL A 174 43.90 8.48 25.74
C VAL A 174 44.80 7.96 26.86
N ILE A 175 44.54 6.75 27.37
CA ILE A 175 45.36 6.13 28.42
C ILE A 175 46.79 5.90 27.93
N LEU A 176 46.96 5.42 26.69
CA LEU A 176 48.29 5.22 26.10
C LEU A 176 49.05 6.54 25.92
N LEU A 177 48.39 7.62 25.52
CA LEU A 177 49.02 8.94 25.38
C LEU A 177 49.47 9.51 26.73
N ILE A 178 48.64 9.38 27.78
CA ILE A 178 49.00 9.80 29.14
C ILE A 178 50.17 8.94 29.67
N GLY A 179 50.13 7.63 29.45
CA GLY A 179 51.21 6.72 29.81
C GLY A 179 52.53 7.06 29.11
N ALA A 180 52.47 7.39 27.81
CA ALA A 180 53.64 7.81 27.04
C ALA A 180 54.19 9.17 27.54
N ALA A 181 53.33 10.15 27.80
CA ALA A 181 53.74 11.46 28.31
C ALA A 181 54.42 11.35 29.68
N THR A 182 53.82 10.60 30.61
CA THR A 182 54.39 10.37 31.94
C THR A 182 55.70 9.59 31.87
N ALA A 183 55.82 8.59 30.98
CA ALA A 183 57.07 7.86 30.76
C ALA A 183 58.17 8.77 30.16
N LEU A 184 57.82 9.69 29.26
CA LEU A 184 58.76 10.65 28.69
C LEU A 184 59.24 11.66 29.73
N GLU A 185 58.34 12.18 30.57
CA GLU A 185 58.71 13.06 31.68
C GLU A 185 59.58 12.35 32.72
N TRP A 186 59.23 11.11 33.08
CA TRP A 186 60.03 10.29 33.98
C TRP A 186 61.44 10.03 33.42
N ARG A 187 61.57 9.72 32.13
CA ARG A 187 62.87 9.59 31.46
C ARG A 187 63.65 10.91 31.46
N ARG A 188 63.00 12.05 31.20
CA ARG A 188 63.65 13.38 31.25
C ARG A 188 64.16 13.68 32.66
N TYR A 189 63.37 13.42 33.70
CA TYR A 189 63.74 13.62 35.09
C TYR A 189 64.94 12.74 35.49
N HIS A 190 64.95 11.47 35.10
CA HIS A 190 66.05 10.56 35.41
C HIS A 190 67.33 10.85 34.62
N CYS A 191 67.23 11.32 33.37
CA CYS A 191 68.39 11.81 32.64
C CYS A 191 68.96 13.10 33.24
N SER A 192 68.11 14.01 33.73
CA SER A 192 68.55 15.26 34.36
C SER A 192 69.29 15.01 35.68
N THR A 193 68.82 14.06 36.49
CA THR A 193 69.38 13.77 37.83
C THR A 193 70.64 12.90 37.81
N LYS A 194 70.91 12.16 36.71
CA LYS A 194 72.07 11.26 36.60
C LYS A 194 73.16 11.75 35.64
N ALA A 195 73.02 12.92 35.03
CA ALA A 195 74.06 13.50 34.19
C ALA A 195 75.02 14.37 35.04
N PRO A 196 76.29 13.97 35.29
CA PRO A 196 77.29 14.91 35.76
C PRO A 196 77.54 15.95 34.66
N ALA A 197 77.63 17.23 35.06
CA ALA A 197 77.59 18.44 34.22
C ALA A 197 78.66 18.56 33.10
N TRP A 198 79.49 17.55 32.84
CA TRP A 198 80.56 17.59 31.85
C TRP A 198 80.39 16.59 30.68
N LYS A 199 79.33 15.77 30.65
CA LYS A 199 79.02 14.87 29.51
C LYS A 199 77.53 14.85 29.15
N ALA A 200 77.01 15.98 28.69
CA ALA A 200 75.70 16.00 28.02
C ALA A 200 75.88 15.68 26.53
N THR A 201 75.81 14.40 26.15
CA THR A 201 75.53 13.99 24.76
C THR A 201 74.28 13.12 24.74
N CYS A 202 73.13 13.75 24.92
CA CYS A 202 71.87 13.21 24.39
C CYS A 202 71.79 13.59 22.91
N THR A 203 72.61 12.95 22.07
CA THR A 203 72.55 13.12 20.62
C THR A 203 71.30 12.46 20.08
N TRP A 204 70.32 13.27 19.69
CA TRP A 204 69.23 12.87 18.81
C TRP A 204 69.81 12.48 17.46
N HIS A 205 69.80 11.19 17.14
CA HIS A 205 70.16 10.72 15.80
C HIS A 205 69.00 11.03 14.85
N ARG A 206 68.94 12.29 14.35
CA ARG A 206 68.15 12.62 13.15
C ARG A 206 68.84 11.94 11.97
N ARG A 207 68.27 10.85 11.45
CA ARG A 207 68.61 10.37 10.11
C ARG A 207 67.86 11.24 9.10
N SER A 208 68.56 12.16 8.45
CA SER A 208 68.11 12.75 7.20
C SER A 208 68.14 11.68 6.11
N PRO A 209 67.18 11.62 5.18
CA PRO A 209 67.29 10.77 4.00
C PRO A 209 68.32 11.36 3.02
N PRO A 210 69.07 10.54 2.26
CA PRO A 210 69.94 11.05 1.22
C PRO A 210 69.11 11.55 0.02
N LEU A 211 69.53 12.71 -0.50
CA LEU A 211 69.15 13.20 -1.82
C LEU A 211 70.20 12.73 -2.83
N VAL A 212 69.70 12.35 -4.01
CA VAL A 212 70.37 11.93 -5.26
C VAL A 212 70.79 10.47 -5.31
#